data_AF-A0A972VFZ3-F1
#
_entry.id   AF-A0A972VFZ3-F1
#
_cell.length_a   1.000
_cell.length_b   1.000
_cell.length_c   1.000
_cell.angle_alpha   90.00
_cell.angle_beta   90.00
_cell.angle_gamma   90.00
#
_symmetry.space_group_name_H-M   'P 1'
#
loop_
_entity.id
_entity.type
_entity.pdbx_description
1 polymer ?
#
loop_
_entity_poly.entity_id
_entity_poly.type
_entity_poly.pdbx_seq_one_letter_code
_entity_poly.pdbx_strand_id
1 'polypeptide(L)'
;MQSLGSRESRKSKALKIVVVVGVLFIIARTALDTFDGTVSFAQAWKILLDPVVLIMILLSPYLFQLIVKPLREMDERQRRMDQALDHEQKNLKAIFGASPVGMMLLDESLTIQKANQAMGRMLGAEVPDLLNQLLSVAMGCEKAGADLTGACLRCDRSHTCAIFTAVSSVLKTRDAVHGLEVELDRPADETLSGLWLLISVIPIETLGKLQVLVSMQDITSRCEQEGRIKEARDQAEQAKLDLERTAECAKVLADEAVAANVAKSQFLSNMSHEIRTPMNSIVGFSDVLMDESMTPRQHQYVGVIQKSSEHPLELINDILDLSKIEANKLVIEKIECAPRDLLKDLEHTFEEECGNRQLEFNVVCAEDVPDMIVSDPTRLRQCLFNMVSNAIKFTEQGHVHVAISFIPESDEPVVRIDVEDTGIGIALNKQEQVFKAFTQADPETTRKYGGTGLGLTITKRLVELLGGKMSCQSELGKGATFSILLPANDCCSPDNGPDPETSLVTLRHGGEPSYDSATDDVSDVEC
;
A
#
# COMPACT_ATOMS: atom_id res chain seq x y z
N MET A 1 11.03 66.99 -10.34
CA MET A 1 10.86 67.83 -9.13
C MET A 1 11.75 69.08 -9.06
N GLN A 2 12.90 69.16 -9.77
CA GLN A 2 13.77 70.36 -9.73
C GLN A 2 13.26 71.59 -10.53
N SER A 3 12.34 71.42 -11.50
CA SER A 3 11.80 72.56 -12.28
C SER A 3 10.68 73.34 -11.58
N LEU A 4 9.93 72.69 -10.68
CA LEU A 4 8.80 73.28 -9.93
C LEU A 4 9.26 74.23 -8.82
N GLY A 5 10.37 73.91 -8.14
CA GLY A 5 10.95 74.78 -7.10
C GLY A 5 11.42 76.16 -7.63
N SER A 6 11.88 76.22 -8.89
CA SER A 6 12.29 77.47 -9.53
C SER A 6 11.09 78.39 -9.84
N ARG A 7 9.93 77.80 -10.15
CA ARG A 7 8.69 78.51 -10.51
C ARG A 7 7.99 79.06 -9.27
N GLU A 8 8.01 78.34 -8.15
CA GLU A 8 7.46 78.83 -6.88
C GLU A 8 8.34 79.90 -6.21
N SER A 9 9.67 79.79 -6.29
CA SER A 9 10.59 80.84 -5.85
C SER A 9 10.37 82.14 -6.62
N ARG A 10 10.12 82.05 -7.93
CA ARG A 10 9.76 83.21 -8.77
C ARG A 10 8.39 83.79 -8.42
N LYS A 11 7.37 82.96 -8.11
CA LYS A 11 6.04 83.45 -7.67
C LYS A 11 6.09 84.13 -6.30
N SER A 12 6.87 83.62 -5.36
CA SER A 12 7.09 84.25 -4.05
C SER A 12 7.83 85.59 -4.19
N LYS A 13 8.87 85.66 -5.05
CA LYS A 13 9.55 86.92 -5.36
C LYS A 13 8.63 87.90 -6.08
N ALA A 14 7.84 87.43 -7.06
CA ALA A 14 6.88 88.26 -7.78
C ALA A 14 5.78 88.80 -6.86
N LEU A 15 5.27 88.00 -5.91
CA LEU A 15 4.24 88.46 -4.98
C LEU A 15 4.80 89.45 -3.94
N LYS A 16 6.04 89.27 -3.49
CA LYS A 16 6.75 90.28 -2.67
C LYS A 16 6.95 91.59 -3.45
N ILE A 17 7.30 91.50 -4.74
CA ILE A 17 7.39 92.68 -5.61
C ILE A 17 6.01 93.32 -5.78
N VAL A 18 4.93 92.57 -5.98
CA VAL A 18 3.57 93.10 -6.14
C VAL A 18 3.07 93.79 -4.88
N VAL A 19 3.36 93.26 -3.68
CA VAL A 19 2.99 93.92 -2.42
C VAL A 19 3.83 95.16 -2.18
N VAL A 20 5.14 95.12 -2.43
CA VAL A 20 6.03 96.29 -2.30
C VAL A 20 5.67 97.37 -3.32
N VAL A 21 5.38 96.99 -4.57
CA VAL A 21 4.90 97.89 -5.63
C VAL A 21 3.51 98.41 -5.29
N GLY A 22 2.61 97.60 -4.72
CA GLY A 22 1.28 98.04 -4.28
C GLY A 22 1.34 99.06 -3.15
N VAL A 23 2.21 98.84 -2.15
CA VAL A 23 2.45 99.80 -1.06
C VAL A 23 3.14 101.06 -1.60
N LEU A 24 4.15 100.94 -2.48
CA LEU A 24 4.76 102.08 -3.16
C LEU A 24 3.76 102.83 -4.04
N PHE A 25 2.81 102.15 -4.68
CA PHE A 25 1.77 102.75 -5.51
C PHE A 25 0.72 103.46 -4.66
N ILE A 26 0.38 102.93 -3.49
CA ILE A 26 -0.47 103.63 -2.52
C ILE A 26 0.27 104.85 -1.98
N ILE A 27 1.55 104.75 -1.59
CA ILE A 27 2.36 105.90 -1.14
C ILE A 27 2.50 106.94 -2.26
N ALA A 28 2.77 106.51 -3.50
CA ALA A 28 2.88 107.38 -4.66
C ALA A 28 1.53 108.02 -5.03
N ARG A 29 0.41 107.30 -4.90
CA ARG A 29 -0.93 107.83 -5.13
C ARG A 29 -1.37 108.79 -4.04
N THR A 30 -1.06 108.49 -2.77
CA THR A 30 -1.33 109.41 -1.66
C THR A 30 -0.47 110.67 -1.77
N ALA A 31 0.77 110.53 -2.25
CA ALA A 31 1.60 111.66 -2.64
C ALA A 31 1.00 112.43 -3.83
N LEU A 32 0.60 111.77 -4.91
CA LEU A 32 -0.03 112.42 -6.08
C LEU A 32 -1.34 113.14 -5.71
N ASP A 33 -2.18 112.56 -4.85
CA ASP A 33 -3.44 113.15 -4.40
C ASP A 33 -3.23 114.33 -3.42
N THR A 34 -2.05 114.49 -2.81
CA THR A 34 -1.66 115.67 -2.02
C THR A 34 -0.89 116.74 -2.83
N PHE A 35 -0.59 116.47 -4.11
CA PHE A 35 0.28 117.30 -4.94
C PHE A 35 -0.50 118.26 -5.86
N ASP A 36 -1.24 119.20 -5.27
CA ASP A 36 -1.67 120.43 -5.95
C ASP A 36 -0.55 121.48 -5.85
N GLY A 37 0.48 121.31 -6.69
CA GLY A 37 1.38 122.36 -7.20
C GLY A 37 2.17 123.27 -6.24
N THR A 38 2.12 123.11 -4.91
CA THR A 38 2.66 124.11 -3.95
C THR A 38 3.50 123.53 -2.80
N VAL A 39 4.07 122.33 -2.98
CA VAL A 39 4.79 121.61 -1.91
C VAL A 39 6.25 121.35 -2.30
N SER A 40 7.20 121.75 -1.46
CA SER A 40 8.65 121.64 -1.72
C SER A 40 9.17 120.20 -1.52
N PHE A 41 10.30 119.85 -2.14
CA PHE A 41 10.98 118.54 -2.00
C PHE A 41 11.18 118.11 -0.52
N ALA A 42 11.31 119.08 0.41
CA ALA A 42 11.43 118.82 1.84
C ALA A 42 10.15 118.27 2.51
N GLN A 43 8.96 118.56 1.98
CA GLN A 43 7.68 118.07 2.53
C GLN A 43 7.36 116.64 2.07
N ALA A 44 7.76 116.24 0.86
CA ALA A 44 7.66 114.85 0.42
C ALA A 44 8.53 113.91 1.27
N TRP A 45 9.72 114.38 1.68
CA TRP A 45 10.60 113.64 2.59
C TRP A 45 10.00 113.48 3.99
N LYS A 46 9.18 114.43 4.46
CA LYS A 46 8.46 114.33 5.75
C LYS A 46 7.38 113.24 5.78
N ILE A 47 6.70 112.98 4.66
CA ILE A 47 5.69 111.90 4.57
C ILE A 47 6.37 110.53 4.55
N LEU A 48 7.53 110.44 3.87
CA LEU A 48 8.32 109.21 3.80
C LEU A 48 9.06 108.89 5.12
N LEU A 49 9.41 109.92 5.90
CA LEU A 49 9.89 109.80 7.28
C LEU A 49 8.79 109.88 8.33
N ASP A 50 7.50 109.87 7.92
CA ASP A 50 6.42 109.75 8.88
C ASP A 50 6.61 108.43 9.64
N PRO A 51 6.73 108.47 10.98
CA PRO A 51 6.94 107.27 11.79
C PRO A 51 5.93 106.16 11.48
N VAL A 52 4.69 106.52 11.13
CA VAL A 52 3.62 105.56 10.82
C VAL A 52 3.90 104.82 9.52
N VAL A 53 4.34 105.53 8.48
CA VAL A 53 4.66 104.94 7.17
C VAL A 53 5.90 104.04 7.28
N LEU A 54 6.92 104.48 8.03
CA LEU A 54 8.11 103.68 8.27
C LEU A 54 7.80 102.40 9.06
N ILE A 55 6.93 102.49 10.08
CA ILE A 55 6.44 101.35 10.86
C ILE A 55 5.64 100.37 9.97
N MET A 56 4.76 100.87 9.08
CA MET A 56 4.03 99.99 8.17
C MET A 56 4.94 99.24 7.18
N ILE A 57 5.98 99.89 6.67
CA ILE A 57 6.96 99.26 5.79
C ILE A 57 7.80 98.23 6.56
N LEU A 58 8.23 98.54 7.79
CA LEU A 58 8.99 97.63 8.65
C LEU A 58 8.14 96.44 9.14
N LEU A 59 6.84 96.61 9.36
CA LEU A 59 5.91 95.56 9.78
C LEU A 59 5.39 94.69 8.64
N SER A 60 5.45 95.14 7.38
CA SER A 60 4.96 94.40 6.20
C SER A 60 5.52 92.97 6.06
N PRO A 61 6.83 92.72 6.23
CA PRO A 61 7.38 91.36 6.18
C PRO A 61 6.86 90.48 7.33
N TYR A 62 6.63 91.09 8.50
CA TYR A 62 6.15 90.40 9.70
C TYR A 62 4.67 90.02 9.54
N LEU A 63 3.84 90.94 9.04
CA LEU A 63 2.44 90.67 8.69
C LEU A 63 2.32 89.58 7.62
N PHE A 64 3.21 89.59 6.62
CA PHE A 64 3.25 88.55 5.59
C PHE A 64 3.57 87.18 6.18
N GLN A 65 4.54 87.09 7.09
CA GLN A 65 4.84 85.82 7.78
C GLN A 65 3.69 85.38 8.69
N LEU A 66 3.01 86.30 9.37
CA LEU A 66 1.91 85.98 10.29
C LEU A 66 0.66 85.45 9.57
N ILE A 67 0.39 85.91 8.34
CA ILE A 67 -0.85 85.58 7.62
C ILE A 67 -0.64 84.54 6.52
N VAL A 68 0.38 84.69 5.68
CA VAL A 68 0.54 83.85 4.47
C VAL A 68 1.13 82.49 4.80
N LYS A 69 2.01 82.40 5.81
CA LYS A 69 2.64 81.12 6.20
C LYS A 69 1.61 80.13 6.78
N PRO A 70 0.72 80.50 7.73
CA PRO A 70 -0.31 79.58 8.22
C PRO A 70 -1.31 79.18 7.14
N LEU A 71 -1.72 80.11 6.26
CA LEU A 71 -2.62 79.80 5.14
C LEU A 71 -2.02 78.77 4.18
N ARG A 72 -0.71 78.88 3.88
CA ARG A 72 -0.01 77.90 3.05
C ARG A 72 0.13 76.54 3.75
N GLU A 73 0.45 76.54 5.04
CA GLU A 73 0.52 75.30 5.84
C GLU A 73 -0.86 74.61 5.93
N MET A 74 -1.96 75.36 6.00
CA MET A 74 -3.32 74.84 5.96
C MET A 74 -3.68 74.20 4.60
N ASP A 75 -3.39 74.86 3.48
CA ASP A 75 -3.62 74.30 2.13
C ASP A 75 -2.78 73.04 1.89
N GLU A 76 -1.50 73.06 2.29
CA GLU A 76 -0.64 71.88 2.19
C GLU A 76 -1.13 70.72 3.09
N ARG A 77 -1.62 71.00 4.29
CA ARG A 77 -2.23 69.99 5.17
C ARG A 77 -3.51 69.41 4.59
N GLN A 78 -4.37 70.25 4.02
CA GLN A 78 -5.62 69.80 3.40
C GLN A 78 -5.35 68.89 2.20
N ARG A 79 -4.41 69.26 1.32
CA ARG A 79 -4.01 68.41 0.20
C ARG A 79 -3.44 67.06 0.64
N ARG A 80 -2.64 67.03 1.73
CA ARG A 80 -2.13 65.77 2.28
C ARG A 80 -3.26 64.89 2.84
N MET A 81 -4.24 65.49 3.51
CA MET A 81 -5.43 64.76 3.99
C MET A 81 -6.25 64.20 2.84
N ASP A 82 -6.50 64.99 1.79
CA ASP A 82 -7.24 64.55 0.61
C ASP A 82 -6.52 63.41 -0.13
N GLN A 83 -5.20 63.51 -0.27
CA GLN A 83 -4.39 62.44 -0.86
C GLN A 83 -4.40 61.16 -0.01
N ALA A 84 -4.32 61.28 1.32
CA ALA A 84 -4.40 60.13 2.21
C ALA A 84 -5.78 59.46 2.13
N LEU A 85 -6.87 60.25 2.09
CA LEU A 85 -8.22 59.72 1.94
C LEU A 85 -8.42 59.01 0.60
N ASP A 86 -7.95 59.58 -0.51
CA ASP A 86 -8.01 58.95 -1.84
C ASP A 86 -7.18 57.65 -1.88
N HIS A 87 -6.02 57.65 -1.22
CA HIS A 87 -5.18 56.45 -1.10
C HIS A 87 -5.90 55.32 -0.34
N GLU A 88 -6.48 55.62 0.83
CA GLU A 88 -7.25 54.65 1.63
C GLU A 88 -8.48 54.15 0.88
N GLN A 89 -9.22 55.03 0.19
CA GLN A 89 -10.37 54.63 -0.63
C GLN A 89 -9.97 53.69 -1.77
N LYS A 90 -8.84 53.95 -2.44
CA LYS A 90 -8.30 53.07 -3.48
C LYS A 90 -7.87 51.73 -2.91
N ASN A 91 -7.22 51.72 -1.75
CA ASN A 91 -6.80 50.51 -1.06
C ASN A 91 -8.01 49.62 -0.71
N LEU A 92 -9.06 50.19 -0.09
CA LEU A 92 -10.29 49.47 0.24
C LEU A 92 -11.00 48.91 -1.00
N LYS A 93 -11.07 49.68 -2.09
CA LYS A 93 -11.63 49.21 -3.37
C LYS A 93 -10.84 48.05 -3.96
N ALA A 94 -9.51 48.10 -3.88
CA ALA A 94 -8.64 47.03 -4.35
C ALA A 94 -8.84 45.74 -3.53
N ILE A 95 -8.89 45.85 -2.19
CA ILE A 95 -9.16 44.72 -1.28
C ILE A 95 -10.52 44.09 -1.57
N PHE A 96 -11.57 44.92 -1.66
CA PHE A 96 -12.93 44.46 -1.95
C PHE A 96 -13.02 43.75 -3.31
N GLY A 97 -12.36 44.29 -4.34
CA GLY A 97 -12.35 43.74 -5.69
C GLY A 97 -11.55 42.44 -5.84
N ALA A 98 -10.43 42.31 -5.14
CA ALA A 98 -9.54 41.14 -5.21
C ALA A 98 -9.98 39.97 -4.31
N SER A 99 -10.97 40.18 -3.42
CA SER A 99 -11.50 39.12 -2.55
C SER A 99 -12.01 37.93 -3.36
N PRO A 100 -11.61 36.68 -3.02
CA PRO A 100 -12.13 35.47 -3.66
C PRO A 100 -13.57 35.16 -3.25
N VAL A 101 -14.01 35.70 -2.11
CA VAL A 101 -15.39 35.62 -1.62
C VAL A 101 -16.22 36.65 -2.37
N GLY A 102 -17.34 36.22 -2.95
CA GLY A 102 -18.32 37.11 -3.55
C GLY A 102 -18.96 37.96 -2.47
N MET A 103 -18.88 39.28 -2.58
CA MET A 103 -19.46 40.21 -1.61
C MET A 103 -20.42 41.16 -2.33
N MET A 104 -21.61 41.35 -1.77
CA MET A 104 -22.55 42.38 -2.21
C MET A 104 -23.18 43.10 -1.02
N LEU A 105 -23.53 44.36 -1.22
CA LEU A 105 -24.20 45.19 -0.23
C LEU A 105 -25.60 45.53 -0.74
N LEU A 106 -26.61 45.22 0.06
CA LEU A 106 -28.02 45.44 -0.23
C LEU A 106 -28.54 46.59 0.64
N ASP A 107 -29.46 47.37 0.11
CA ASP A 107 -30.25 48.31 0.91
C ASP A 107 -31.51 47.67 1.52
N GLU A 108 -32.30 48.45 2.26
CA GLU A 108 -33.56 48.04 2.87
C GLU A 108 -34.60 47.55 1.86
N SER A 109 -34.47 47.96 0.59
CA SER A 109 -35.32 47.54 -0.53
C SER A 109 -34.74 46.33 -1.28
N LEU A 110 -33.69 45.68 -0.75
CA LEU A 110 -33.01 44.53 -1.36
C LEU A 110 -32.38 44.83 -2.72
N THR A 111 -32.02 46.09 -2.97
CA THR A 111 -31.34 46.52 -4.18
C THR A 111 -29.82 46.50 -3.98
N ILE A 112 -29.08 46.01 -4.97
CA ILE A 112 -27.62 45.88 -4.91
C ILE A 112 -26.97 47.26 -5.06
N GLN A 113 -26.38 47.74 -3.98
CA GLN A 113 -25.66 49.01 -3.92
C GLN A 113 -24.18 48.86 -4.31
N LYS A 114 -23.57 47.71 -3.96
CA LYS A 114 -22.18 47.38 -4.31
C LYS A 114 -22.06 45.88 -4.51
N ALA A 115 -21.18 45.46 -5.42
CA ALA A 115 -20.76 44.06 -5.58
C ALA A 115 -19.31 44.01 -6.03
N ASN A 116 -18.59 42.95 -5.65
CA ASN A 116 -17.23 42.70 -6.15
C ASN A 116 -17.24 41.76 -7.36
N GLN A 117 -16.08 41.62 -8.01
CA GLN A 117 -15.94 40.79 -9.20
C GLN A 117 -16.20 39.29 -8.92
N ALA A 118 -15.83 38.81 -7.73
CA ALA A 118 -16.12 37.43 -7.33
C ALA A 118 -17.62 37.14 -7.30
N MET A 119 -18.44 38.09 -6.81
CA MET A 119 -19.90 37.98 -6.83
C MET A 119 -20.44 37.92 -8.26
N GLY A 120 -19.94 38.78 -9.16
CA GLY A 120 -20.31 38.75 -10.58
C GLY A 120 -20.06 37.39 -11.23
N ARG A 121 -18.88 36.81 -11.00
CA ARG A 121 -18.54 35.47 -11.51
C ARG A 121 -19.44 34.36 -10.96
N MET A 122 -19.80 34.41 -9.68
CA MET A 122 -20.70 33.43 -9.05
C MET A 122 -22.13 33.52 -9.59
N LEU A 123 -22.60 34.73 -9.89
CA LEU A 123 -23.94 34.95 -10.44
C LEU A 123 -24.01 34.80 -11.97
N GLY A 124 -22.85 34.78 -12.65
CA GLY A 124 -22.76 34.71 -14.10
C GLY A 124 -23.03 36.04 -14.81
N ALA A 125 -22.78 37.17 -14.15
CA ALA A 125 -23.07 38.52 -14.66
C ALA A 125 -21.89 39.48 -14.39
N GLU A 126 -21.76 40.54 -15.20
CA GLU A 126 -20.80 41.59 -14.92
C GLU A 126 -21.26 42.49 -13.76
N VAL A 127 -20.32 42.97 -12.95
CA VAL A 127 -20.63 43.82 -11.77
C VAL A 127 -21.49 45.05 -12.12
N PRO A 128 -21.23 45.81 -13.21
CA PRO A 128 -22.04 46.97 -13.56
C PRO A 128 -23.52 46.62 -13.80
N ASP A 129 -23.79 45.45 -14.36
CA ASP A 129 -25.15 44.99 -14.66
C ASP A 129 -25.91 44.59 -13.39
N LEU A 130 -25.21 44.19 -12.34
CA LEU A 130 -25.79 43.83 -11.05
C LEU A 130 -26.17 45.06 -10.21
N LEU A 131 -25.52 46.20 -10.39
CA LEU A 131 -25.75 47.40 -9.58
C LEU A 131 -27.14 47.98 -9.84
N ASN A 132 -27.78 48.45 -8.77
CA ASN A 132 -29.16 48.99 -8.78
C ASN A 132 -30.24 48.00 -9.23
N GLN A 133 -29.93 46.70 -9.32
CA GLN A 133 -30.93 45.65 -9.52
C GLN A 133 -31.41 45.07 -8.19
N LEU A 134 -32.65 44.58 -8.19
CA LEU A 134 -33.21 43.84 -7.08
C LEU A 134 -32.50 42.49 -6.95
N LEU A 135 -32.19 42.05 -5.73
CA LEU A 135 -31.50 40.78 -5.46
C LEU A 135 -32.16 39.60 -6.20
N SER A 136 -33.49 39.56 -6.26
CA SER A 136 -34.22 38.50 -6.96
C SER A 136 -33.94 38.46 -8.46
N VAL A 137 -33.81 39.63 -9.11
CA VAL A 137 -33.51 39.73 -10.54
C VAL A 137 -32.07 39.32 -10.82
N ALA A 138 -31.13 39.81 -10.00
CA ALA A 138 -29.72 39.45 -10.09
C ALA A 138 -29.45 37.95 -9.90
N MET A 139 -30.27 37.27 -9.10
CA MET A 139 -30.22 35.82 -8.89
C MET A 139 -30.94 35.01 -9.99
N GLY A 140 -31.60 35.67 -10.95
CA GLY A 140 -32.35 35.04 -12.04
C GLY A 140 -33.73 34.49 -11.64
N CYS A 141 -34.37 35.07 -10.62
CA CYS A 141 -35.68 34.62 -10.12
C CYS A 141 -36.83 35.28 -10.91
N GLU A 142 -37.34 34.61 -11.95
CA GLU A 142 -38.43 35.16 -12.81
C GLU A 142 -39.79 35.36 -12.09
N LYS A 143 -40.03 34.74 -10.92
CA LYS A 143 -41.29 34.87 -10.16
C LYS A 143 -41.21 35.73 -8.91
N ALA A 144 -40.41 36.79 -8.89
CA ALA A 144 -40.42 37.77 -7.80
C ALA A 144 -41.25 39.02 -8.17
N GLY A 145 -42.58 38.86 -8.23
CA GLY A 145 -43.50 40.00 -8.08
C GLY A 145 -43.59 40.44 -6.62
N ALA A 146 -44.17 41.62 -6.35
CA ALA A 146 -44.19 42.29 -5.05
C ALA A 146 -44.70 41.48 -3.83
N ASP A 147 -45.29 40.30 -4.06
CA ASP A 147 -45.57 39.30 -3.03
C ASP A 147 -44.65 38.09 -3.21
N LEU A 148 -43.64 38.02 -2.34
CA LEU A 148 -42.52 37.08 -2.30
C LEU A 148 -42.93 35.62 -2.03
N THR A 149 -43.68 35.00 -2.95
CA THR A 149 -44.09 33.58 -2.88
C THR A 149 -43.93 32.83 -4.21
N GLY A 150 -42.96 33.24 -5.04
CA GLY A 150 -42.65 32.58 -6.31
C GLY A 150 -41.48 31.61 -6.24
N ALA A 151 -41.66 30.41 -6.80
CA ALA A 151 -40.63 29.37 -6.93
C ALA A 151 -39.45 29.83 -7.82
N CYS A 152 -38.23 29.51 -7.37
CA CYS A 152 -36.95 29.78 -8.00
C CYS A 152 -36.63 28.68 -9.03
N LEU A 153 -36.29 29.05 -10.28
CA LEU A 153 -35.85 28.11 -11.33
C LEU A 153 -34.49 27.44 -11.06
N ARG A 154 -33.74 27.91 -10.04
CA ARG A 154 -32.44 27.37 -9.61
C ARG A 154 -32.51 26.54 -8.31
N CYS A 155 -33.72 26.32 -7.78
CA CYS A 155 -33.93 25.76 -6.45
C CYS A 155 -35.10 24.75 -6.48
N ASP A 156 -34.85 23.45 -6.65
CA ASP A 156 -35.91 22.45 -6.89
C ASP A 156 -36.77 22.08 -5.67
N ARG A 157 -36.66 22.77 -4.52
CA ARG A 157 -37.42 22.37 -3.31
C ARG A 157 -37.99 23.55 -2.52
N SER A 158 -39.32 23.66 -2.60
CA SER A 158 -40.22 24.38 -1.70
C SER A 158 -40.22 25.92 -1.80
N HIS A 159 -41.38 26.51 -1.50
CA HIS A 159 -41.80 27.88 -1.76
C HIS A 159 -41.04 29.00 -1.01
N THR A 160 -39.82 28.76 -0.53
CA THR A 160 -39.01 29.74 0.22
C THR A 160 -37.53 29.58 -0.12
N CYS A 161 -36.94 30.54 -0.82
CA CYS A 161 -35.50 30.58 -1.08
C CYS A 161 -34.73 30.80 0.24
N ALA A 162 -33.85 29.87 0.62
CA ALA A 162 -33.07 29.94 1.86
C ALA A 162 -32.24 31.24 1.98
N ILE A 163 -31.66 31.70 0.86
CA ILE A 163 -30.91 32.95 0.77
C ILE A 163 -31.82 34.15 1.07
N PHE A 164 -33.00 34.17 0.45
CA PHE A 164 -33.97 35.25 0.63
C PHE A 164 -34.53 35.29 2.06
N THR A 165 -34.83 34.12 2.62
CA THR A 165 -35.26 33.98 4.02
C THR A 165 -34.18 34.49 4.98
N ALA A 166 -32.91 34.17 4.73
CA ALA A 166 -31.80 34.66 5.55
C ALA A 166 -31.67 36.19 5.49
N VAL A 167 -31.70 36.79 4.29
CA VAL A 167 -31.64 38.25 4.11
C VAL A 167 -32.83 38.95 4.75
N SER A 168 -34.04 38.43 4.53
CA SER A 168 -35.26 38.98 5.13
C SER A 168 -35.29 38.86 6.65
N SER A 169 -34.75 37.77 7.19
CA SER A 169 -34.62 37.56 8.63
C SER A 169 -33.68 38.61 9.23
N VAL A 170 -32.49 38.80 8.63
CA VAL A 170 -31.48 39.76 9.10
C VAL A 170 -32.01 41.19 9.07
N LEU A 171 -32.79 41.58 8.05
CA LEU A 171 -33.43 42.90 8.01
C LEU A 171 -34.45 43.12 9.13
N LYS A 172 -35.15 42.06 9.56
CA LYS A 172 -36.17 42.13 10.62
C LYS A 172 -35.57 42.03 12.02
N THR A 173 -34.66 41.09 12.24
CA THR A 173 -34.13 40.77 13.57
C THR A 173 -32.83 41.50 13.89
N ARG A 174 -32.08 41.94 12.87
CA ARG A 174 -30.70 42.46 12.96
C ARG A 174 -29.67 41.46 13.46
N ASP A 175 -30.01 40.17 13.46
CA ASP A 175 -29.08 39.09 13.78
C ASP A 175 -28.39 38.61 12.50
N ALA A 176 -27.07 38.45 12.55
CA ALA A 176 -26.31 37.90 11.43
C ALA A 176 -26.58 36.40 11.26
N VAL A 177 -26.67 35.96 10.01
CA VAL A 177 -26.76 34.54 9.65
C VAL A 177 -25.43 34.11 9.05
N HIS A 178 -24.81 33.10 9.65
CA HIS A 178 -23.55 32.53 9.19
C HIS A 178 -23.73 31.05 8.86
N GLY A 179 -22.90 30.53 7.96
CA GLY A 179 -22.81 29.09 7.73
C GLY A 179 -23.96 28.48 6.94
N LEU A 180 -24.69 29.28 6.14
CA LEU A 180 -25.77 28.75 5.32
C LEU A 180 -25.19 28.08 4.08
N GLU A 181 -25.20 26.74 4.04
CA GLU A 181 -24.78 25.95 2.88
C GLU A 181 -25.97 25.69 1.96
N VAL A 182 -25.85 26.09 0.69
CA VAL A 182 -26.89 25.94 -0.32
C VAL A 182 -26.29 25.33 -1.59
N GLU A 183 -26.89 24.25 -2.06
CA GLU A 183 -26.62 23.69 -3.38
C GLU A 183 -27.50 24.41 -4.43
N LEU A 184 -26.87 24.97 -5.46
CA LEU A 184 -27.53 25.62 -6.58
C LEU A 184 -27.32 24.83 -7.87
N ASP A 185 -28.40 24.57 -8.60
CA ASP A 185 -28.33 23.98 -9.93
C ASP A 185 -27.85 25.03 -10.95
N ARG A 186 -26.85 24.68 -11.76
CA ARG A 186 -26.41 25.54 -12.87
C ARG A 186 -27.44 25.51 -14.01
N PRO A 187 -27.78 26.66 -14.62
CA PRO A 187 -28.67 26.68 -15.77
C PRO A 187 -28.03 25.94 -16.95
N ALA A 188 -28.70 24.88 -17.39
CA ALA A 188 -28.57 24.14 -18.64
C ALA A 188 -27.40 24.53 -19.58
N ASP A 189 -26.21 24.02 -19.27
CA ASP A 189 -25.28 23.47 -20.26
C ASP A 189 -24.27 22.55 -19.55
N GLU A 190 -24.26 21.30 -19.98
CA GLU A 190 -23.23 20.26 -19.78
C GLU A 190 -22.84 19.85 -18.33
N THR A 191 -23.41 18.72 -17.89
CA THR A 191 -22.78 17.62 -17.11
C THR A 191 -22.05 17.91 -15.78
N LEU A 192 -22.20 19.09 -15.18
CA LEU A 192 -21.55 19.40 -13.90
C LEU A 192 -22.55 19.44 -12.73
N SER A 193 -22.20 18.69 -11.69
CA SER A 193 -22.79 18.65 -10.34
C SER A 193 -23.07 20.04 -9.78
N GLY A 194 -24.11 20.16 -8.94
CA GLY A 194 -24.56 21.40 -8.31
C GLY A 194 -23.44 22.21 -7.65
N LEU A 195 -23.55 23.54 -7.73
CA LEU A 195 -22.61 24.49 -7.10
C LEU A 195 -22.97 24.62 -5.62
N TRP A 196 -22.07 24.22 -4.72
CA TRP A 196 -22.26 24.41 -3.28
C TRP A 196 -21.72 25.78 -2.85
N LEU A 197 -22.60 26.60 -2.25
CA LEU A 197 -22.26 27.93 -1.76
C LEU A 197 -22.40 28.00 -0.23
N LEU A 198 -21.38 28.54 0.42
CA LEU A 198 -21.41 28.98 1.80
C LEU A 198 -21.78 30.47 1.84
N ILE A 199 -22.93 30.78 2.44
CA ILE A 199 -23.50 32.12 2.45
C ILE A 199 -23.52 32.65 3.88
N SER A 200 -23.04 33.89 4.04
CA SER A 200 -23.20 34.64 5.29
C SER A 200 -23.82 36.01 5.02
N VAL A 201 -24.77 36.39 5.85
CA VAL A 201 -25.59 37.60 5.72
C VAL A 201 -25.45 38.41 7.00
N ILE A 202 -24.90 39.62 6.88
CA ILE A 202 -24.47 40.45 8.01
C ILE A 202 -25.13 41.83 7.89
N PRO A 203 -25.84 42.32 8.92
CA PRO A 203 -26.39 43.68 8.92
C PRO A 203 -25.27 44.69 9.19
N ILE A 204 -25.26 45.80 8.45
CA ILE A 204 -24.31 46.90 8.58
C ILE A 204 -25.08 48.22 8.60
N GLU A 205 -24.74 49.10 9.53
CA GLU A 205 -25.29 50.45 9.60
C GLU A 205 -24.25 51.46 9.12
N THR A 206 -24.53 52.13 8.01
CA THR A 206 -23.62 53.14 7.42
C THR A 206 -24.39 54.44 7.18
N LEU A 207 -23.87 55.56 7.68
CA LEU A 207 -24.49 56.90 7.51
C LEU A 207 -25.98 56.94 7.93
N GLY A 208 -26.36 56.18 8.97
CA GLY A 208 -27.72 56.13 9.50
C GLY A 208 -28.73 55.34 8.66
N LYS A 209 -28.26 54.52 7.69
CA LYS A 209 -29.10 53.61 6.89
C LYS A 209 -28.73 52.16 7.19
N LEU A 210 -29.73 51.30 7.34
CA LEU A 210 -29.52 49.86 7.49
C LEU A 210 -29.23 49.23 6.12
N GLN A 211 -28.16 48.46 6.05
CA GLN A 211 -27.74 47.72 4.86
C GLN A 211 -27.41 46.29 5.23
N VAL A 212 -27.38 45.40 4.25
CA VAL A 212 -27.05 43.99 4.45
C VAL A 212 -25.88 43.60 3.55
N LEU A 213 -24.80 43.16 4.15
CA LEU A 213 -23.67 42.56 3.46
C LEU A 213 -23.95 41.06 3.29
N VAL A 214 -24.04 40.61 2.04
CA VAL A 214 -24.11 39.19 1.69
C VAL A 214 -22.74 38.77 1.17
N SER A 215 -22.21 37.71 1.74
CA SER A 215 -20.99 37.04 1.29
C SER A 215 -21.31 35.63 0.82
N MET A 216 -20.72 35.21 -0.30
CA MET A 216 -20.88 33.91 -0.91
C MET A 216 -19.51 33.33 -1.23
N GLN A 217 -19.30 32.07 -0.86
CA GLN A 217 -18.07 31.33 -1.14
C GLN A 217 -18.41 29.98 -1.78
N ASP A 218 -17.74 29.64 -2.87
CA ASP A 218 -17.83 28.31 -3.48
C ASP A 218 -17.10 27.28 -2.60
N ILE A 219 -17.84 26.27 -2.15
CA ILE A 219 -17.35 25.16 -1.32
C ILE A 219 -17.53 23.79 -2.00
N THR A 220 -17.83 23.77 -3.31
CA THR A 220 -18.13 22.53 -4.06
C THR A 220 -17.01 21.50 -3.92
N SER A 221 -15.76 21.89 -4.20
CA SER A 221 -14.61 20.98 -4.08
C SER A 221 -14.41 20.44 -2.65
N ARG A 222 -14.82 21.20 -1.63
CA ARG A 222 -14.72 20.78 -0.24
C ARG A 222 -15.78 19.70 0.06
N CYS A 223 -17.04 19.93 -0.30
CA CYS A 223 -18.11 18.97 -0.09
C CYS A 223 -17.86 17.66 -0.86
N GLU A 224 -17.37 17.74 -2.10
CA GLU A 224 -16.99 16.55 -2.88
C GLU A 224 -15.85 15.75 -2.23
N GLN A 225 -14.82 16.42 -1.71
CA GLN A 225 -13.72 15.75 -1.02
C GLN A 225 -14.16 15.09 0.28
N GLU A 226 -14.96 15.77 1.09
CA GLU A 226 -15.50 15.24 2.34
C GLU A 226 -16.40 14.01 2.07
N GLY A 227 -17.23 14.05 1.02
CA GLY A 227 -18.03 12.91 0.57
C GLY A 227 -17.17 11.71 0.17
N ARG A 228 -16.17 11.93 -0.69
CA ARG A 228 -15.25 10.86 -1.14
C ARG A 228 -14.47 10.22 0.00
N ILE A 229 -14.02 11.01 0.99
CA ILE A 229 -13.31 10.49 2.16
C ILE A 229 -14.24 9.63 3.01
N LYS A 230 -15.49 10.05 3.20
CA LYS A 230 -16.48 9.29 3.96
C LYS A 230 -16.79 7.95 3.28
N GLU A 231 -17.05 7.96 1.98
CA GLU A 231 -17.28 6.75 1.20
C GLU A 231 -16.07 5.80 1.24
N ALA A 232 -14.85 6.32 1.05
CA ALA A 232 -13.64 5.51 1.12
C ALA A 232 -13.41 4.91 2.51
N ARG A 233 -13.75 5.65 3.57
CA ARG A 233 -13.69 5.15 4.96
C ARG A 233 -14.68 4.03 5.20
N ASP A 234 -15.94 4.21 4.79
CA ASP A 234 -16.98 3.20 4.97
C ASP A 234 -16.64 1.92 4.18
N GLN A 235 -16.09 2.04 2.97
CA GLN A 235 -15.57 0.91 2.20
C GLN A 235 -14.39 0.21 2.88
N ALA A 236 -13.45 0.97 3.44
CA ALA A 236 -12.30 0.39 4.14
C ALA A 236 -12.72 -0.34 5.43
N GLU A 237 -13.70 0.18 6.15
CA GLU A 237 -14.24 -0.47 7.35
C GLU A 237 -14.96 -1.78 7.02
N GLN A 238 -15.76 -1.79 5.95
CA GLN A 238 -16.42 -3.01 5.47
C GLN A 238 -15.39 -4.06 5.02
N ALA A 239 -14.40 -3.66 4.22
CA ALA A 239 -13.34 -4.57 3.77
C ALA A 239 -12.53 -5.16 4.93
N LYS A 240 -12.29 -4.38 5.99
CA LYS A 240 -11.62 -4.85 7.21
C LYS A 240 -12.43 -5.93 7.91
N LEU A 241 -13.74 -5.74 8.10
CA LEU A 241 -14.61 -6.72 8.74
C LEU A 241 -14.68 -8.03 7.95
N ASP A 242 -14.73 -7.94 6.62
CA ASP A 242 -14.74 -9.13 5.76
C ASP A 242 -13.39 -9.86 5.79
N LEU A 243 -12.27 -9.12 5.88
CA LEU A 243 -10.94 -9.70 6.06
C LEU A 243 -10.81 -10.42 7.42
N GLU A 244 -11.31 -9.85 8.51
CA GLU A 244 -11.28 -10.48 9.83
C GLU A 244 -12.11 -11.78 9.85
N ARG A 245 -13.29 -11.80 9.23
CA ARG A 245 -14.12 -13.01 9.11
C ARG A 245 -13.45 -14.11 8.30
N THR A 246 -12.83 -13.75 7.17
CA THR A 246 -12.13 -14.73 6.33
C THR A 246 -10.88 -15.28 7.02
N ALA A 247 -10.16 -14.44 7.76
CA ALA A 247 -9.02 -14.88 8.57
C ALA A 247 -9.43 -15.86 9.68
N GLU A 248 -10.52 -15.58 10.40
CA GLU A 248 -11.02 -16.49 11.45
C GLU A 248 -11.49 -17.82 10.85
N CYS A 249 -12.22 -17.80 9.74
CA CYS A 249 -12.64 -19.01 9.03
C CYS A 249 -11.44 -19.84 8.57
N ALA A 250 -10.42 -19.19 7.98
CA ALA A 250 -9.20 -19.85 7.56
C ALA A 250 -8.44 -20.50 8.73
N LYS A 251 -8.42 -19.83 9.90
CA LYS A 251 -7.81 -20.36 11.12
C LYS A 251 -8.52 -21.62 11.61
N VAL A 252 -9.85 -21.59 11.72
CA VAL A 252 -10.64 -22.76 12.13
C VAL A 252 -10.41 -23.95 11.20
N LEU A 253 -10.44 -23.72 9.89
CA LEU A 253 -10.19 -24.78 8.90
C LEU A 253 -8.75 -25.34 9.02
N ALA A 254 -7.77 -24.49 9.30
CA ALA A 254 -6.40 -24.92 9.52
C ALA A 254 -6.27 -25.80 10.78
N ASP A 255 -6.90 -25.40 11.89
CA ASP A 255 -6.90 -26.16 13.15
C ASP A 255 -7.58 -27.53 12.98
N GLU A 256 -8.71 -27.58 12.26
CA GLU A 256 -9.39 -28.85 11.92
C GLU A 256 -8.52 -29.76 11.06
N ALA A 257 -7.82 -29.22 10.06
CA ALA A 257 -6.92 -29.99 9.21
C ALA A 257 -5.74 -30.57 10.00
N VAL A 258 -5.17 -29.78 10.92
CA VAL A 258 -4.10 -30.25 11.82
C VAL A 258 -4.62 -31.36 12.72
N ALA A 259 -5.77 -31.18 13.36
CA ALA A 259 -6.37 -32.20 14.22
C ALA A 259 -6.65 -33.51 13.46
N ALA A 260 -7.17 -33.42 12.23
CA ALA A 260 -7.41 -34.57 11.36
C ALA A 260 -6.12 -35.32 11.01
N ASN A 261 -5.03 -34.61 10.72
CA ASN A 261 -3.72 -35.22 10.41
C ASN A 261 -3.11 -35.92 11.64
N VAL A 262 -3.23 -35.33 12.83
CA VAL A 262 -2.80 -35.96 14.08
C VAL A 262 -3.60 -37.23 14.35
N ALA A 263 -4.92 -37.18 14.21
CA ALA A 263 -5.79 -38.34 14.39
C ALA A 263 -5.50 -39.45 13.37
N LYS A 264 -5.30 -39.10 12.09
CA LYS A 264 -4.88 -40.04 11.02
C LYS A 264 -3.58 -40.73 11.39
N SER A 265 -2.57 -39.98 11.82
CA SER A 265 -1.25 -40.52 12.19
C SER A 265 -1.35 -41.48 13.38
N GLN A 266 -2.10 -41.11 14.42
CA GLN A 266 -2.29 -41.94 15.60
C GLN A 266 -3.05 -43.23 15.26
N PHE A 267 -4.09 -43.13 14.43
CA PHE A 267 -4.84 -44.28 13.96
C PHE A 267 -3.96 -45.28 13.20
N LEU A 268 -3.16 -44.80 12.25
CA LEU A 268 -2.24 -45.64 11.47
C LEU A 268 -1.18 -46.31 12.35
N SER A 269 -0.60 -45.58 13.30
CA SER A 269 0.37 -46.13 14.27
C SER A 269 -0.25 -47.25 15.11
N ASN A 270 -1.45 -47.03 15.65
CA ASN A 270 -2.14 -48.02 16.47
C ASN A 270 -2.51 -49.26 15.64
N MET A 271 -3.06 -49.06 14.44
CA MET A 271 -3.40 -50.17 13.54
C MET A 271 -2.19 -50.98 13.11
N SER A 272 -1.01 -50.35 12.95
CA SER A 272 0.20 -51.10 12.68
C SER A 272 0.56 -52.06 13.81
N HIS A 273 0.48 -51.64 15.07
CA HIS A 273 0.76 -52.51 16.22
C HIS A 273 -0.26 -53.65 16.35
N GLU A 274 -1.55 -53.36 16.18
CA GLU A 274 -2.64 -54.34 16.28
C GLU A 274 -2.61 -55.39 15.16
N ILE A 275 -2.10 -55.04 13.97
CA ILE A 275 -1.94 -56.00 12.88
C ILE A 275 -0.58 -56.72 12.97
N ARG A 276 0.50 -56.04 13.36
CA ARG A 276 1.83 -56.66 13.46
C ARG A 276 1.84 -57.86 14.41
N THR A 277 1.16 -57.75 15.56
CA THR A 277 1.17 -58.81 16.59
C THR A 277 0.61 -60.16 16.10
N PRO A 278 -0.60 -60.24 15.52
CA PRO A 278 -1.10 -61.50 14.95
C PRO A 278 -0.28 -61.96 13.75
N MET A 279 0.19 -61.05 12.89
CA MET A 279 0.98 -61.43 11.71
C MET A 279 2.34 -62.03 12.09
N ASN A 280 3.07 -61.41 13.03
CA ASN A 280 4.32 -61.96 13.54
C ASN A 280 4.13 -63.33 14.20
N SER A 281 2.96 -63.57 14.82
CA SER A 281 2.64 -64.89 15.38
C SER A 281 2.40 -65.92 14.26
N ILE A 282 1.68 -65.56 13.20
CA ILE A 282 1.43 -66.44 12.04
C ILE A 282 2.76 -66.77 11.34
N VAL A 283 3.62 -65.78 11.10
CA VAL A 283 4.96 -65.98 10.51
C VAL A 283 5.81 -66.87 11.42
N GLY A 284 5.91 -66.56 12.71
CA GLY A 284 6.71 -67.35 13.64
C GLY A 284 6.27 -68.81 13.78
N PHE A 285 4.96 -69.09 13.82
CA PHE A 285 4.48 -70.47 13.82
C PHE A 285 4.67 -71.16 12.46
N SER A 286 4.61 -70.41 11.35
CA SER A 286 4.89 -70.96 10.02
C SER A 286 6.37 -71.33 9.88
N ASP A 287 7.29 -70.51 10.39
CA ASP A 287 8.73 -70.80 10.42
C ASP A 287 9.02 -72.07 11.23
N VAL A 288 8.44 -72.19 12.42
CA VAL A 288 8.60 -73.40 13.24
C VAL A 288 8.08 -74.63 12.52
N LEU A 289 6.94 -74.53 11.81
CA LEU A 289 6.39 -75.64 11.03
C LEU A 289 7.27 -76.01 9.83
N MET A 290 7.96 -75.05 9.21
CA MET A 290 8.86 -75.34 8.07
C MET A 290 10.06 -76.21 8.46
N ASP A 291 10.49 -76.15 9.71
CA ASP A 291 11.59 -76.97 10.25
C ASP A 291 11.16 -78.39 10.66
N GLU A 292 9.85 -78.69 10.68
CA GLU A 292 9.34 -80.01 11.01
C GLU A 292 9.30 -80.97 9.79
N SER A 293 9.21 -82.27 10.06
CA SER A 293 9.04 -83.27 9.00
C SER A 293 7.62 -83.21 8.41
N MET A 294 7.50 -82.73 7.17
CA MET A 294 6.21 -82.51 6.50
C MET A 294 6.11 -83.27 5.16
N THR A 295 4.88 -83.54 4.71
CA THR A 295 4.67 -83.95 3.31
C THR A 295 4.89 -82.76 2.36
N PRO A 296 5.29 -82.99 1.09
CA PRO A 296 5.52 -81.91 0.12
C PRO A 296 4.33 -80.96 -0.03
N ARG A 297 3.11 -81.49 0.07
CA ARG A 297 1.87 -80.71 -0.03
C ARG A 297 1.64 -79.80 1.19
N GLN A 298 1.98 -80.27 2.40
CA GLN A 298 1.89 -79.44 3.60
C GLN A 298 2.95 -78.33 3.58
N HIS A 299 4.17 -78.64 3.12
CA HIS A 299 5.25 -77.67 2.99
C HIS A 299 4.85 -76.54 2.03
N GLN A 300 4.20 -76.90 0.91
CA GLN A 300 3.61 -75.92 -0.01
C GLN A 300 2.53 -75.04 0.67
N TYR A 301 1.66 -75.62 1.51
CA TYR A 301 0.64 -74.84 2.21
C TYR A 301 1.22 -73.86 3.23
N VAL A 302 2.20 -74.28 4.03
CA VAL A 302 2.87 -73.41 5.00
C VAL A 302 3.63 -72.28 4.27
N GLY A 303 4.29 -72.60 3.15
CA GLY A 303 4.93 -71.58 2.32
C GLY A 303 3.94 -70.56 1.74
N VAL A 304 2.72 -70.97 1.40
CA VAL A 304 1.66 -70.04 0.97
C VAL A 304 1.19 -69.16 2.14
N ILE A 305 1.03 -69.72 3.34
CA ILE A 305 0.62 -68.97 4.55
C ILE A 305 1.67 -67.90 4.90
N GLN A 306 2.96 -68.29 4.88
CA GLN A 306 4.07 -67.39 5.17
C GLN A 306 4.13 -66.22 4.18
N LYS A 307 4.13 -66.50 2.87
CA LYS A 307 4.11 -65.46 1.83
C LYS A 307 2.87 -64.55 1.92
N SER A 308 1.71 -65.13 2.23
CA SER A 308 0.47 -64.36 2.39
C SER A 308 0.49 -63.48 3.65
N SER A 309 1.36 -63.78 4.61
CA SER A 309 1.49 -63.07 5.88
C SER A 309 2.50 -61.92 5.84
N GLU A 310 3.48 -62.01 4.96
CA GLU A 310 4.47 -60.94 4.73
C GLU A 310 3.82 -59.73 4.02
N HIS A 311 2.90 -59.98 3.08
CA HIS A 311 2.29 -58.92 2.28
C HIS A 311 1.51 -57.84 3.08
N PRO A 312 0.66 -58.19 4.07
CA PRO A 312 0.04 -57.19 4.93
C PRO A 312 1.04 -56.38 5.77
N LEU A 313 2.14 -57.00 6.22
CA LEU A 313 3.18 -56.32 7.00
C LEU A 313 3.91 -55.27 6.15
N GLU A 314 4.27 -55.63 4.90
CA GLU A 314 4.85 -54.69 3.93
C GLU A 314 3.90 -53.52 3.66
N LEU A 315 2.62 -53.79 3.35
CA LEU A 315 1.63 -52.75 3.08
C LEU A 315 1.47 -51.78 4.26
N ILE A 316 1.49 -52.29 5.49
CA ILE A 316 1.37 -51.44 6.69
C ILE A 316 2.61 -50.59 6.89
N ASN A 317 3.80 -51.16 6.66
CA ASN A 317 5.05 -50.42 6.74
C ASN A 317 5.09 -49.31 5.68
N ASP A 318 4.65 -49.59 4.45
CA ASP A 318 4.52 -48.59 3.39
C ASP A 318 3.58 -47.44 3.79
N ILE A 319 2.41 -47.76 4.36
CA ILE A 319 1.44 -46.77 4.83
C ILE A 319 2.02 -45.91 5.96
N LEU A 320 2.75 -46.53 6.90
CA LEU A 320 3.40 -45.81 7.98
C LEU A 320 4.53 -44.91 7.48
N ASP A 321 5.35 -45.38 6.56
CA ASP A 321 6.43 -44.58 5.96
C ASP A 321 5.85 -43.39 5.22
N LEU A 322 4.81 -43.58 4.41
CA LEU A 322 4.10 -42.47 3.77
C LEU A 322 3.54 -41.48 4.80
N SER A 323 2.93 -41.97 5.88
CA SER A 323 2.40 -41.10 6.95
C SER A 323 3.49 -40.32 7.69
N LYS A 324 4.69 -40.90 7.88
CA LYS A 324 5.83 -40.21 8.51
C LYS A 324 6.42 -39.14 7.58
N ILE A 325 6.49 -39.44 6.29
CA ILE A 325 6.94 -38.50 5.24
C ILE A 325 5.97 -37.32 5.15
N GLU A 326 4.65 -37.57 5.06
CA GLU A 326 3.62 -36.51 5.01
C GLU A 326 3.66 -35.60 6.24
N ALA A 327 4.02 -36.14 7.41
CA ALA A 327 4.12 -35.40 8.66
C ALA A 327 5.48 -34.70 8.88
N ASN A 328 6.42 -34.75 7.90
CA ASN A 328 7.81 -34.28 8.06
C ASN A 328 8.52 -34.86 9.29
N LYS A 329 8.14 -36.08 9.71
CA LYS A 329 8.71 -36.76 10.89
C LYS A 329 9.83 -37.74 10.53
N LEU A 330 10.12 -37.93 9.25
CA LEU A 330 11.21 -38.79 8.79
C LEU A 330 12.52 -37.99 8.81
N VAL A 331 13.46 -38.42 9.63
CA VAL A 331 14.82 -37.84 9.70
C VAL A 331 15.72 -38.62 8.75
N ILE A 332 16.43 -37.91 7.88
CA ILE A 332 17.43 -38.47 6.96
C ILE A 332 18.79 -38.37 7.64
N GLU A 333 19.53 -39.46 7.68
CA GLU A 333 20.92 -39.47 8.16
C GLU A 333 21.85 -39.14 6.99
N LYS A 334 22.71 -38.14 7.13
CA LYS A 334 23.74 -37.80 6.14
C LYS A 334 25.07 -38.39 6.58
N ILE A 335 25.35 -39.62 6.14
CA ILE A 335 26.59 -40.34 6.45
C ILE A 335 27.30 -40.76 5.16
N GLU A 336 28.57 -41.14 5.27
CA GLU A 336 29.30 -41.69 4.13
C GLU A 336 28.72 -43.06 3.73
N CYS A 337 28.36 -43.20 2.47
CA CYS A 337 27.75 -44.37 1.87
C CYS A 337 28.59 -44.79 0.66
N ALA A 338 28.99 -46.06 0.61
CA ALA A 338 29.70 -46.63 -0.53
C ALA A 338 28.68 -47.14 -1.57
N PRO A 339 28.51 -46.48 -2.74
CA PRO A 339 27.53 -46.91 -3.73
C PRO A 339 27.81 -48.32 -4.26
N ARG A 340 29.10 -48.70 -4.37
CA ARG A 340 29.54 -50.01 -4.84
C ARG A 340 29.08 -51.14 -3.91
N ASP A 341 29.09 -50.93 -2.60
CA ASP A 341 28.65 -51.96 -1.65
C ASP A 341 27.13 -52.14 -1.69
N LEU A 342 26.40 -51.03 -1.84
CA LEU A 342 24.94 -51.06 -1.98
C LEU A 342 24.49 -51.77 -3.26
N LEU A 343 25.28 -51.69 -4.34
CA LEU A 343 25.06 -52.46 -5.57
C LEU A 343 25.37 -53.95 -5.43
N LYS A 344 26.45 -54.32 -4.71
CA LYS A 344 26.75 -55.74 -4.42
C LYS A 344 25.63 -56.38 -3.60
N ASP A 345 25.08 -55.65 -2.62
CA ASP A 345 23.96 -56.13 -1.82
C ASP A 345 22.71 -56.39 -2.68
N LEU A 346 22.44 -55.52 -3.66
CA LEU A 346 21.36 -55.73 -4.62
C LEU A 346 21.60 -56.96 -5.50
N GLU A 347 22.81 -57.08 -6.04
CA GLU A 347 23.23 -58.20 -6.88
C GLU A 347 23.00 -59.53 -6.14
N HIS A 348 23.58 -59.66 -4.94
CA HIS A 348 23.47 -60.88 -4.14
C HIS A 348 22.03 -61.21 -3.71
N THR A 349 21.17 -60.19 -3.53
CA THR A 349 19.78 -60.44 -3.10
C THR A 349 18.89 -60.91 -4.25
N PHE A 350 19.03 -60.31 -5.44
CA PHE A 350 18.11 -60.54 -6.55
C PHE A 350 18.61 -61.55 -7.60
N GLU A 351 19.90 -61.92 -7.57
CA GLU A 351 20.47 -62.91 -8.49
C GLU A 351 19.71 -64.25 -8.47
N GLU A 352 19.39 -64.77 -7.27
CA GLU A 352 18.65 -66.03 -7.14
C GLU A 352 17.18 -65.90 -7.60
N GLU A 353 16.51 -64.79 -7.30
CA GLU A 353 15.13 -64.56 -7.73
C GLU A 353 15.04 -64.44 -9.27
N CYS A 354 15.94 -63.66 -9.88
CA CYS A 354 16.03 -63.53 -11.32
C CYS A 354 16.38 -64.86 -12.00
N GLY A 355 17.32 -65.63 -11.44
CA GLY A 355 17.67 -66.96 -11.92
C GLY A 355 16.48 -67.92 -11.91
N ASN A 356 15.69 -67.91 -10.83
CA ASN A 356 14.46 -68.71 -10.72
C ASN A 356 13.38 -68.30 -11.75
N ARG A 357 13.36 -67.03 -12.15
CA ARG A 357 12.45 -66.50 -13.18
C ARG A 357 13.02 -66.52 -14.60
N GLN A 358 14.27 -66.96 -14.78
CA GLN A 358 14.99 -66.93 -16.06
C GLN A 358 15.10 -65.52 -16.66
N LEU A 359 15.27 -64.51 -15.80
CA LEU A 359 15.54 -63.13 -16.19
C LEU A 359 17.04 -62.87 -16.14
N GLU A 360 17.57 -62.20 -17.16
CA GLU A 360 18.95 -61.75 -17.16
C GLU A 360 19.08 -60.53 -16.23
N PHE A 361 19.96 -60.59 -15.23
CA PHE A 361 20.15 -59.52 -14.26
C PHE A 361 21.60 -59.03 -14.31
N ASN A 362 21.78 -57.74 -14.58
CA ASN A 362 23.09 -57.14 -14.78
C ASN A 362 23.21 -55.86 -13.96
N VAL A 363 24.25 -55.76 -13.14
CA VAL A 363 24.56 -54.55 -12.34
C VAL A 363 25.89 -53.97 -12.81
N VAL A 364 25.90 -52.71 -13.22
CA VAL A 364 27.08 -52.03 -13.77
C VAL A 364 27.34 -50.75 -12.99
N CYS A 365 28.59 -50.57 -12.57
CA CYS A 365 29.07 -49.37 -11.90
C CYS A 365 30.19 -48.74 -12.71
N ALA A 366 29.98 -47.50 -13.18
CA ALA A 366 30.98 -46.77 -13.92
C ALA A 366 32.22 -46.47 -13.05
N GLU A 367 33.38 -46.36 -13.69
CA GLU A 367 34.67 -46.15 -13.01
C GLU A 367 34.78 -44.76 -12.36
N ASP A 368 34.06 -43.77 -12.92
CA ASP A 368 34.04 -42.37 -12.49
C ASP A 368 33.14 -42.10 -11.28
N VAL A 369 32.42 -43.12 -10.79
CA VAL A 369 31.58 -43.01 -9.59
C VAL A 369 32.46 -42.90 -8.35
N PRO A 370 32.28 -41.85 -7.51
CA PRO A 370 33.02 -41.70 -6.26
C PRO A 370 32.87 -42.93 -5.34
N ASP A 371 33.95 -43.28 -4.64
CA ASP A 371 33.93 -44.42 -3.71
C ASP A 371 32.96 -44.19 -2.56
N MET A 372 32.82 -42.93 -2.11
CA MET A 372 31.91 -42.52 -1.04
C MET A 372 31.03 -41.34 -1.47
N ILE A 373 29.74 -41.42 -1.16
CA ILE A 373 28.77 -40.32 -1.27
C ILE A 373 28.17 -40.02 0.10
N VAL A 374 27.78 -38.78 0.36
CA VAL A 374 27.05 -38.44 1.59
C VAL A 374 25.55 -38.62 1.37
N SER A 375 24.96 -39.63 1.99
CA SER A 375 23.53 -39.97 1.86
C SER A 375 23.06 -40.83 3.03
N ASP A 376 21.79 -41.22 3.04
CA ASP A 376 21.25 -42.22 3.96
C ASP A 376 21.27 -43.59 3.27
N PRO A 377 22.20 -44.50 3.63
CA PRO A 377 22.33 -45.80 2.96
C PRO A 377 21.08 -46.67 3.14
N THR A 378 20.38 -46.55 4.27
CA THR A 378 19.16 -47.33 4.54
C THR A 378 18.04 -46.91 3.59
N ARG A 379 17.83 -45.60 3.42
CA ARG A 379 16.78 -45.06 2.53
C ARG A 379 17.13 -45.21 1.07
N LEU A 380 18.39 -45.05 0.70
CA LEU A 380 18.85 -45.32 -0.65
C LEU A 380 18.67 -46.81 -1.01
N ARG A 381 19.03 -47.72 -0.11
CA ARG A 381 18.80 -49.15 -0.28
C ARG A 381 17.30 -49.44 -0.46
N GLN A 382 16.45 -48.86 0.37
CA GLN A 382 14.99 -48.98 0.25
C GLN A 382 14.48 -48.53 -1.13
N CYS A 383 14.99 -47.40 -1.64
CA CYS A 383 14.63 -46.89 -2.97
C CYS A 383 15.00 -47.89 -4.08
N LEU A 384 16.24 -48.39 -4.08
CA LEU A 384 16.72 -49.28 -5.14
C LEU A 384 16.07 -50.67 -5.07
N PHE A 385 15.92 -51.23 -3.87
CA PHE A 385 15.23 -52.51 -3.68
C PHE A 385 13.81 -52.47 -4.24
N ASN A 386 13.10 -51.36 -4.04
CA ASN A 386 11.75 -51.18 -4.54
C ASN A 386 11.70 -50.97 -6.06
N MET A 387 12.68 -50.28 -6.64
CA MET A 387 12.77 -50.14 -8.10
C MET A 387 13.08 -51.48 -8.78
N VAL A 388 14.06 -52.23 -8.26
CA VAL A 388 14.47 -53.54 -8.79
C VAL A 388 13.38 -54.59 -8.61
N SER A 389 12.72 -54.64 -7.44
CA SER A 389 11.61 -55.58 -7.23
C SER A 389 10.43 -55.29 -8.16
N ASN A 390 10.14 -54.01 -8.44
CA ASN A 390 9.14 -53.65 -9.45
C ASN A 390 9.57 -54.07 -10.86
N ALA A 391 10.83 -53.84 -11.25
CA ALA A 391 11.37 -54.27 -12.55
C ALA A 391 11.24 -55.79 -12.76
N ILE A 392 11.63 -56.60 -11.77
CA ILE A 392 11.52 -58.07 -11.80
C ILE A 392 10.05 -58.51 -11.85
N LYS A 393 9.19 -57.84 -11.09
CA LYS A 393 7.77 -58.15 -11.02
C LYS A 393 7.04 -57.94 -12.35
N PHE A 394 7.40 -56.91 -13.11
CA PHE A 394 6.73 -56.53 -14.36
C PHE A 394 7.40 -57.08 -15.63
N THR A 395 8.51 -57.81 -15.47
CA THR A 395 9.24 -58.46 -16.56
C THR A 395 9.02 -59.97 -16.50
N GLU A 396 8.32 -60.53 -17.50
CA GLU A 396 8.12 -61.99 -17.59
C GLU A 396 9.31 -62.68 -18.28
N GLN A 397 9.89 -62.04 -19.29
CA GLN A 397 11.05 -62.53 -20.05
C GLN A 397 11.91 -61.34 -20.47
N GLY A 398 13.23 -61.54 -20.56
CA GLY A 398 14.19 -60.52 -20.95
C GLY A 398 15.16 -60.19 -19.82
N HIS A 399 15.39 -58.89 -19.57
CA HIS A 399 16.42 -58.47 -18.63
C HIS A 399 15.98 -57.34 -17.70
N VAL A 400 16.69 -57.24 -16.58
CA VAL A 400 16.69 -56.12 -15.66
C VAL A 400 18.14 -55.63 -15.53
N HIS A 401 18.38 -54.36 -15.82
CA HIS A 401 19.71 -53.75 -15.81
C HIS A 401 19.75 -52.60 -14.80
N VAL A 402 20.74 -52.63 -13.91
CA VAL A 402 20.99 -51.54 -12.96
C VAL A 402 22.32 -50.89 -13.30
N ALA A 403 22.30 -49.59 -13.59
CA ALA A 403 23.50 -48.83 -13.92
C ALA A 403 23.66 -47.65 -12.97
N ILE A 404 24.88 -47.42 -12.49
CA ILE A 404 25.24 -46.19 -11.77
C ILE A 404 26.34 -45.44 -12.55
N SER A 405 26.16 -44.12 -12.65
CA SER A 405 27.08 -43.22 -13.33
C SER A 405 27.24 -41.92 -12.55
N PHE A 406 28.37 -41.23 -12.74
CA PHE A 406 28.62 -39.92 -12.17
C PHE A 406 28.57 -38.85 -13.27
N ILE A 407 27.87 -37.75 -13.00
CA ILE A 407 27.73 -36.63 -13.94
C ILE A 407 28.44 -35.42 -13.34
N PRO A 408 29.74 -35.20 -13.66
CA PRO A 408 30.53 -34.11 -13.09
C PRO A 408 30.23 -32.74 -13.72
N GLU A 409 29.69 -32.69 -14.93
CA GLU A 409 29.54 -31.46 -15.75
C GLU A 409 28.31 -30.60 -15.39
N SER A 410 27.72 -30.83 -14.23
CA SER A 410 26.59 -30.08 -13.69
C SER A 410 27.11 -29.01 -12.72
N ASP A 411 26.46 -27.85 -12.63
CA ASP A 411 26.73 -26.85 -11.58
C ASP A 411 26.64 -27.47 -10.15
N GLU A 412 25.96 -28.61 -10.04
CA GLU A 412 25.91 -29.50 -8.88
C GLU A 412 26.23 -30.95 -9.33
N PRO A 413 27.40 -31.55 -9.02
CA PRO A 413 27.70 -32.92 -9.42
C PRO A 413 26.63 -33.88 -8.90
N VAL A 414 26.19 -34.82 -9.74
CA VAL A 414 25.15 -35.80 -9.36
C VAL A 414 25.58 -37.23 -9.65
N VAL A 415 25.15 -38.14 -8.79
CA VAL A 415 25.17 -39.58 -9.05
C VAL A 415 23.82 -39.97 -9.64
N ARG A 416 23.86 -40.62 -10.80
CA ARG A 416 22.68 -41.13 -11.51
C ARG A 416 22.62 -42.64 -11.36
N ILE A 417 21.48 -43.15 -10.91
CA ILE A 417 21.18 -44.59 -10.82
C ILE A 417 19.98 -44.87 -11.70
N ASP A 418 20.15 -45.75 -12.69
CA ASP A 418 19.11 -46.20 -13.61
C ASP A 418 18.76 -47.67 -13.33
N VAL A 419 17.48 -47.97 -13.25
CA VAL A 419 16.94 -49.33 -13.24
C VAL A 419 16.08 -49.49 -14.49
N GLU A 420 16.56 -50.28 -15.44
CA GLU A 420 15.93 -50.58 -16.72
C GLU A 420 15.36 -52.00 -16.71
N ASP A 421 14.16 -52.16 -17.26
CA ASP A 421 13.50 -53.45 -17.45
C ASP A 421 12.92 -53.56 -18.87
N THR A 422 12.77 -54.79 -19.38
CA THR A 422 12.11 -55.07 -20.68
C THR A 422 10.67 -55.56 -20.51
N GLY A 423 10.01 -55.18 -19.43
CA GLY A 423 8.67 -55.63 -19.07
C GLY A 423 7.54 -54.98 -19.87
N ILE A 424 6.35 -54.98 -19.28
CA ILE A 424 5.12 -54.50 -19.94
C ILE A 424 5.15 -53.00 -20.31
N GLY A 425 6.04 -52.21 -19.71
CA GLY A 425 6.11 -50.77 -19.87
C GLY A 425 4.86 -50.00 -19.41
N ILE A 426 4.92 -48.67 -19.55
CA ILE A 426 3.93 -47.72 -19.04
C ILE A 426 3.58 -46.72 -20.15
N ALA A 427 2.29 -46.62 -20.47
CA ALA A 427 1.79 -45.65 -21.45
C ALA A 427 2.09 -44.20 -21.01
N LEU A 428 2.42 -43.34 -21.98
CA LEU A 428 2.85 -41.95 -21.73
C LEU A 428 1.91 -41.16 -20.83
N ASN A 429 0.58 -41.33 -21.00
CA ASN A 429 -0.44 -40.66 -20.21
C ASN A 429 -0.53 -41.12 -18.74
N LYS A 430 0.17 -42.21 -18.37
CA LYS A 430 0.18 -42.81 -17.03
C LYS A 430 1.51 -42.69 -16.31
N GLN A 431 2.58 -42.24 -16.97
CA GLN A 431 3.92 -42.14 -16.37
C GLN A 431 3.99 -41.16 -15.20
N GLU A 432 3.24 -40.07 -15.22
CA GLU A 432 3.16 -39.19 -14.03
C GLU A 432 2.28 -39.79 -12.92
N GLN A 433 1.34 -40.64 -13.28
CA GLN A 433 0.36 -41.21 -12.35
C GLN A 433 0.96 -42.30 -11.47
N VAL A 434 1.97 -43.04 -11.95
CA VAL A 434 2.62 -44.10 -11.17
C VAL A 434 3.36 -43.60 -9.92
N PHE A 435 3.60 -42.29 -9.83
CA PHE A 435 4.19 -41.64 -8.66
C PHE A 435 3.16 -41.04 -7.68
N LYS A 436 1.86 -41.23 -7.94
CA LYS A 436 0.79 -40.75 -7.06
C LYS A 436 0.31 -41.88 -6.14
N ALA A 437 0.13 -41.56 -4.85
CA ALA A 437 -0.33 -42.52 -3.85
C ALA A 437 -1.64 -43.18 -4.29
N PHE A 438 -1.76 -44.49 -4.05
CA PHE A 438 -2.94 -45.30 -4.37
C PHE A 438 -3.37 -45.30 -5.85
N THR A 439 -2.51 -44.84 -6.76
CA THR A 439 -2.79 -44.81 -8.19
C THR A 439 -2.15 -46.02 -8.86
N GLN A 440 -2.94 -46.79 -9.62
CA GLN A 440 -2.48 -47.97 -10.35
C GLN A 440 -2.83 -47.84 -11.83
N ALA A 441 -1.91 -48.26 -12.70
CA ALA A 441 -2.00 -47.98 -14.13
C ALA A 441 -3.22 -48.61 -14.81
N ASP A 442 -3.62 -49.86 -14.49
CA ASP A 442 -4.87 -50.47 -14.99
C ASP A 442 -5.41 -51.57 -14.05
N PRO A 443 -6.75 -51.78 -13.98
CA PRO A 443 -7.36 -52.86 -13.20
C PRO A 443 -6.92 -54.27 -13.62
N GLU A 444 -6.57 -54.48 -14.89
CA GLU A 444 -6.07 -55.75 -15.42
C GLU A 444 -4.64 -56.05 -14.91
N THR A 445 -3.78 -55.03 -14.85
CA THR A 445 -2.42 -55.13 -14.30
C THR A 445 -2.45 -55.37 -12.79
N THR A 446 -3.39 -54.74 -12.07
CA THR A 446 -3.63 -54.99 -10.64
C THR A 446 -4.06 -56.44 -10.38
N ARG A 447 -4.91 -57.03 -11.23
CA ARG A 447 -5.30 -58.44 -11.11
C ARG A 447 -4.18 -59.42 -11.39
N LYS A 448 -3.30 -59.12 -12.36
CA LYS A 448 -2.24 -60.03 -12.81
C LYS A 448 -0.97 -59.96 -11.96
N TYR A 449 -0.59 -58.76 -11.50
CA TYR A 449 0.67 -58.53 -10.80
C TYR A 449 0.49 -58.03 -9.36
N GLY A 450 -0.70 -57.59 -8.94
CA GLY A 450 -0.94 -57.09 -7.57
C GLY A 450 -0.13 -55.84 -7.22
N GLY A 451 -0.16 -55.42 -5.95
CA GLY A 451 0.61 -54.29 -5.42
C GLY A 451 -0.26 -53.21 -4.79
N THR A 452 0.36 -52.35 -4.00
CA THR A 452 -0.30 -51.33 -3.17
C THR A 452 -0.40 -49.98 -3.90
N GLY A 453 0.40 -49.78 -4.96
CA GLY A 453 0.57 -48.49 -5.63
C GLY A 453 1.32 -47.45 -4.78
N LEU A 454 1.85 -47.85 -3.61
CA LEU A 454 2.55 -46.95 -2.70
C LEU A 454 4.05 -46.93 -2.94
N GLY A 455 4.63 -48.06 -3.39
CA GLY A 455 6.07 -48.21 -3.56
C GLY A 455 6.75 -47.06 -4.30
N LEU A 456 6.42 -46.83 -5.58
CA LEU A 456 7.06 -45.76 -6.37
C LEU A 456 6.76 -44.35 -5.83
N THR A 457 5.62 -44.16 -5.16
CA THR A 457 5.31 -42.89 -4.48
C THR A 457 6.24 -42.65 -3.30
N ILE A 458 6.46 -43.67 -2.46
CA ILE A 458 7.39 -43.62 -1.32
C ILE A 458 8.82 -43.43 -1.82
N THR A 459 9.25 -44.20 -2.82
CA THR A 459 10.59 -44.06 -3.42
C THR A 459 10.81 -42.63 -3.92
N LYS A 460 9.85 -42.05 -4.65
CA LYS A 460 9.97 -40.67 -5.12
C LYS A 460 10.12 -39.68 -3.97
N ARG A 461 9.33 -39.81 -2.90
CA ARG A 461 9.44 -38.90 -1.76
C ARG A 461 10.71 -39.10 -0.94
N LEU A 462 11.19 -40.33 -0.79
CA LEU A 462 12.49 -40.60 -0.17
C LEU A 462 13.62 -39.96 -0.97
N VAL A 463 13.61 -40.09 -2.31
CA VAL A 463 14.60 -39.45 -3.19
C VAL A 463 14.56 -37.93 -3.06
N GLU A 464 13.37 -37.33 -3.01
CA GLU A 464 13.22 -35.88 -2.78
C GLU A 464 13.75 -35.44 -1.40
N LEU A 465 13.52 -36.25 -0.35
CA LEU A 465 14.07 -36.00 0.99
C LEU A 465 15.60 -36.14 1.04
N LEU A 466 16.17 -37.01 0.21
CA LEU A 466 17.62 -37.12 -0.01
C LEU A 466 18.18 -35.95 -0.85
N GLY A 467 17.34 -35.00 -1.28
CA GLY A 467 17.73 -33.86 -2.11
C GLY A 467 17.84 -34.18 -3.60
N GLY A 468 17.39 -35.37 -4.01
CA GLY A 468 17.47 -35.84 -5.38
C GLY A 468 16.21 -35.65 -6.21
N LYS A 469 16.23 -36.18 -7.43
CA LYS A 469 15.10 -36.23 -8.36
C LYS A 469 14.90 -37.65 -8.89
N MET A 470 13.65 -38.05 -9.07
CA MET A 470 13.28 -39.33 -9.68
C MET A 470 12.47 -39.10 -10.95
N SER A 471 12.78 -39.84 -12.01
CA SER A 471 12.06 -39.82 -13.29
C SER A 471 11.80 -41.24 -13.82
N CYS A 472 10.86 -41.35 -14.75
CA CYS A 472 10.56 -42.59 -15.47
C CYS A 472 10.49 -42.27 -16.97
N GLN A 473 11.12 -43.11 -17.78
CA GLN A 473 10.95 -43.15 -19.23
C GLN A 473 10.48 -44.55 -19.59
N SER A 474 9.40 -44.66 -20.36
CA SER A 474 8.84 -45.98 -20.67
C SER A 474 8.03 -45.96 -21.97
N GLU A 475 7.95 -47.11 -22.62
CA GLU A 475 7.05 -47.33 -23.76
C GLU A 475 6.30 -48.64 -23.55
N LEU A 476 4.98 -48.64 -23.80
CA LEU A 476 4.13 -49.81 -23.59
C LEU A 476 4.62 -50.99 -24.44
N GLY A 477 4.90 -52.11 -23.81
CA GLY A 477 5.42 -53.34 -24.41
C GLY A 477 6.92 -53.37 -24.68
N LYS A 478 7.67 -52.31 -24.32
CA LYS A 478 9.13 -52.26 -24.47
C LYS A 478 9.88 -52.10 -23.16
N GLY A 479 9.17 -52.03 -22.03
CA GLY A 479 9.77 -51.88 -20.71
C GLY A 479 9.84 -50.44 -20.20
N ALA A 480 10.55 -50.23 -19.10
CA ALA A 480 10.68 -48.96 -18.42
C ALA A 480 12.09 -48.74 -17.86
N THR A 481 12.50 -47.48 -17.80
CA THR A 481 13.72 -47.03 -17.13
C THR A 481 13.33 -46.03 -16.05
N PHE A 482 13.61 -46.38 -14.80
CA PHE A 482 13.47 -45.48 -13.67
C PHE A 482 14.84 -44.93 -13.28
N SER A 483 14.95 -43.61 -13.19
CA SER A 483 16.21 -42.91 -12.90
C SER A 483 16.11 -42.14 -11.60
N ILE A 484 17.14 -42.25 -10.75
CA ILE A 484 17.36 -41.42 -9.58
C ILE A 484 18.60 -40.55 -9.83
N LEU A 485 18.50 -39.26 -9.53
CA LEU A 485 19.60 -38.29 -9.53
C LEU A 485 19.81 -37.83 -8.08
N LEU A 486 20.99 -38.09 -7.49
CA LEU A 486 21.34 -37.65 -6.14
C LEU A 486 22.47 -36.61 -6.19
N PRO A 487 22.41 -35.53 -5.40
CA PRO A 487 23.52 -34.59 -5.26
C PRO A 487 24.74 -35.30 -4.69
N ALA A 488 25.91 -35.02 -5.24
CA ALA A 488 27.20 -35.57 -4.82
C ALA A 488 28.16 -34.47 -4.32
N ASN A 489 27.62 -33.32 -3.89
CA ASN A 489 28.40 -32.13 -3.54
C ASN A 489 29.40 -32.32 -2.39
N ASP A 490 29.19 -33.35 -1.55
CA ASP A 490 30.03 -33.67 -0.39
C ASP A 490 30.84 -34.96 -0.58
N CYS A 491 31.12 -35.39 -1.82
CA CYS A 491 31.88 -36.62 -2.05
C CYS A 491 33.37 -36.45 -1.69
N CYS A 492 33.87 -37.30 -0.80
CA CYS A 492 35.31 -37.48 -0.61
C CYS A 492 35.87 -38.08 -1.91
N SER A 493 36.65 -37.28 -2.63
CA SER A 493 37.26 -37.70 -3.89
C SER A 493 38.26 -38.85 -3.67
N PRO A 494 38.33 -39.84 -4.57
CA PRO A 494 39.46 -40.75 -4.60
C PRO A 494 40.66 -39.97 -5.16
N ASP A 495 41.74 -39.95 -4.38
CA ASP A 495 43.06 -39.40 -4.73
C ASP A 495 43.25 -37.88 -4.53
N ASN A 496 43.36 -37.48 -3.26
CA ASN A 496 44.36 -36.50 -2.86
C ASN A 496 44.99 -36.96 -1.53
N GLY A 497 46.29 -37.25 -1.55
CA GLY A 497 47.07 -37.55 -0.36
C GLY A 497 46.94 -36.43 0.70
N PRO A 498 47.25 -36.73 1.98
CA PRO A 498 47.01 -35.79 3.05
C PRO A 498 47.99 -34.62 2.95
N ASP A 499 47.51 -33.44 2.56
CA ASP A 499 48.23 -32.19 2.84
C ASP A 499 47.97 -31.80 4.31
N PRO A 500 49.02 -31.61 5.13
CA PRO A 500 48.89 -31.55 6.57
C PRO A 500 48.69 -30.11 7.04
N GLU A 501 47.57 -29.45 6.77
CA GLU A 501 47.37 -28.11 7.33
C GLU A 501 45.91 -27.63 7.33
N THR A 502 45.04 -28.26 8.14
CA THR A 502 44.02 -27.54 8.95
C THR A 502 43.27 -28.51 9.87
N SER A 503 43.91 -28.89 10.96
CA SER A 503 43.22 -29.38 12.16
C SER A 503 43.61 -28.45 13.29
N LEU A 504 42.71 -27.54 13.70
CA LEU A 504 42.68 -26.90 15.02
C LEU A 504 41.44 -26.00 15.11
N VAL A 505 40.25 -26.61 15.21
CA VAL A 505 39.15 -25.99 15.95
C VAL A 505 39.14 -26.65 17.33
N THR A 506 39.78 -25.97 18.28
CA THR A 506 39.80 -26.30 19.71
C THR A 506 38.38 -26.43 20.27
N LEU A 507 38.00 -27.66 20.63
CA LEU A 507 37.02 -27.91 21.68
C LEU A 507 37.61 -27.43 23.01
N ARG A 508 37.08 -26.33 23.57
CA ARG A 508 37.25 -25.98 25.00
C ARG A 508 36.04 -26.51 25.77
N HIS A 509 36.26 -27.55 26.57
CA HIS A 509 35.43 -27.86 27.74
C HIS A 509 35.89 -27.03 28.95
N GLY A 510 34.95 -26.65 29.81
CA GLY A 510 35.21 -26.31 31.21
C GLY A 510 34.65 -24.95 31.64
N GLY A 511 33.48 -24.96 32.31
CA GLY A 511 32.92 -23.79 32.98
C GLY A 511 31.53 -24.08 33.55
N GLU A 512 31.48 -24.78 34.69
CA GLU A 512 30.30 -24.95 35.55
C GLU A 512 29.70 -23.58 35.99
N PRO A 513 28.40 -23.55 36.33
CA PRO A 513 27.93 -22.67 37.38
C PRO A 513 27.58 -23.47 38.64
N SER A 514 28.23 -23.04 39.72
CA SER A 514 28.06 -23.43 41.11
C SER A 514 26.61 -23.34 41.60
N TYR A 515 26.16 -24.42 42.24
CA TYR A 515 25.10 -24.40 43.23
C TYR A 515 25.54 -23.56 44.43
N ASP A 516 24.74 -22.56 44.80
CA ASP A 516 24.82 -21.97 46.13
C ASP A 516 23.46 -22.10 46.83
N SER A 517 23.56 -22.59 48.06
CA SER A 517 22.48 -22.98 48.94
C SER A 517 21.87 -21.78 49.65
N ALA A 518 20.55 -21.67 49.66
CA ALA A 518 19.81 -21.01 50.72
C ALA A 518 18.56 -21.83 51.04
N THR A 519 18.61 -22.49 52.19
CA THR A 519 17.47 -22.99 52.95
C THR A 519 16.53 -21.85 53.29
N ASP A 520 15.23 -22.05 53.14
CA ASP A 520 14.29 -21.80 54.24
C ASP A 520 12.94 -22.49 53.99
N ASP A 521 12.50 -23.12 55.08
CA ASP A 521 11.21 -23.76 55.34
C ASP A 521 9.97 -22.95 54.92
N VAL A 522 8.86 -23.67 54.68
CA VAL A 522 7.58 -23.56 55.41
C VAL A 522 6.38 -23.95 54.52
N SER A 523 5.80 -25.11 54.89
CA SER A 523 4.38 -25.51 54.90
C SER A 523 3.49 -25.46 53.64
N ASP A 524 2.83 -26.59 53.41
CA ASP A 524 1.36 -26.77 53.27
C ASP A 524 0.55 -25.66 52.59
N VAL A 525 -0.23 -26.06 51.59
CA VAL A 525 -1.71 -25.96 51.60
C VAL A 525 -2.27 -26.58 50.31
N GLU A 526 -3.16 -27.55 50.49
CA GLU A 526 -4.11 -28.04 49.50
C GLU A 526 -5.00 -26.90 48.96
N CYS A 527 -5.22 -26.85 47.64
CA CYS A 527 -6.57 -26.81 47.05
C CYS A 527 -6.52 -27.04 45.53
#